data_AF-Q48344-F1
#
_entry.id   AF-Q48344-F1
#
_cell.length_a   1.000
_cell.length_b   1.000
_cell.length_c   1.000
_cell.angle_alpha   90.00
_cell.angle_beta   90.00
_cell.angle_gamma   90.00
#
_symmetry.space_group_name_H-M   'P 1'
#
loop_
_entity.id
_entity.type
_entity.pdbx_description
1 polymer ?
#
loop_
_entity_poly.entity_id
_entity_poly.type
_entity_poly.pdbx_seq_one_letter_code
_entity_poly.pdbx_strand_id
1 'polypeptide(L)'
;MLTVVHDTEDANDKASGAGRSLLDEIVRDGARQMLAAALQAEVAAYVAQFADQLDENGHRLVVRNGYNQPREVLTAAGRCR
;
A
#
# COMPACT_ATOMS: atom_id res chain seq x y z
N MET A 1 -16.48 13.64 -24.05
CA MET A 1 -17.33 12.72 -23.27
C MET A 1 -16.68 11.35 -23.39
N LEU A 2 -16.17 10.79 -22.29
CA LEU A 2 -15.48 9.50 -22.34
C LEU A 2 -16.50 8.42 -22.00
N THR A 3 -16.96 7.67 -22.99
CA THR A 3 -17.88 6.55 -22.81
C THR A 3 -17.06 5.29 -22.60
N VAL A 4 -17.06 4.76 -21.38
CA VAL A 4 -16.54 3.42 -21.10
C VAL A 4 -17.72 2.46 -21.21
N VAL A 5 -17.72 1.65 -22.28
CA VAL A 5 -18.67 0.57 -22.47
C VAL A 5 -18.06 -0.68 -21.83
N HIS A 6 -18.70 -1.22 -20.81
CA HIS A 6 -18.38 -2.54 -20.28
C HIS A 6 -19.45 -3.50 -20.79
N ASP A 7 -19.09 -4.37 -21.74
CA ASP A 7 -19.91 -5.54 -22.08
C ASP A 7 -19.92 -6.47 -20.86
N THR A 8 -21.11 -6.63 -20.30
CA THR A 8 -21.43 -7.46 -19.13
C THR A 8 -21.68 -8.91 -19.55
N GLU A 9 -20.65 -9.61 -20.02
CA GLU A 9 -20.61 -11.07 -20.20
C GLU A 9 -19.13 -11.45 -19.94
N ASP A 10 -18.70 -12.20 -18.94
CA ASP A 10 -19.25 -13.41 -18.34
C ASP A 10 -18.78 -13.59 -16.89
N ALA A 11 -19.65 -14.20 -16.09
CA ALA A 11 -19.32 -14.66 -14.76
C ALA A 11 -18.39 -15.89 -14.84
N ASN A 12 -17.19 -15.76 -14.28
CA ASN A 12 -16.31 -16.86 -13.87
C ASN A 12 -15.75 -17.74 -15.00
N ASP A 13 -14.70 -17.26 -15.68
CA ASP A 13 -13.70 -18.16 -16.26
C ASP A 13 -12.28 -17.80 -15.79
N LYS A 14 -11.54 -18.85 -15.42
CA LYS A 14 -10.26 -18.79 -14.72
C LYS A 14 -9.13 -18.77 -15.75
N ALA A 15 -8.12 -17.94 -15.47
CA ALA A 15 -6.73 -18.12 -15.90
C ALA A 15 -6.46 -18.08 -17.42
N SER A 16 -6.23 -16.88 -17.95
CA SER A 16 -4.96 -16.51 -18.61
C SER A 16 -5.08 -15.07 -19.13
N GLY A 17 -3.95 -14.35 -19.12
CA GLY A 17 -3.92 -12.90 -19.28
C GLY A 17 -4.47 -12.39 -20.61
N ALA A 18 -5.58 -11.64 -20.55
CA ALA A 18 -5.94 -10.56 -21.44
C ALA A 18 -7.14 -9.82 -20.82
N GLY A 19 -6.92 -8.61 -20.30
CA GLY A 19 -7.99 -7.75 -19.78
C GLY A 19 -8.20 -7.83 -18.27
N ARG A 20 -7.28 -7.29 -17.48
CA ARG A 20 -7.67 -6.76 -16.16
C ARG A 20 -8.60 -5.59 -16.44
N SER A 21 -9.75 -5.54 -15.77
CA SER A 21 -10.61 -4.37 -15.86
C SER A 21 -9.81 -3.15 -15.39
N LEU A 22 -9.97 -2.01 -16.06
CA LEU A 22 -9.37 -0.73 -15.64
C LEU A 22 -9.64 -0.44 -14.15
N LEU A 23 -10.80 -0.87 -13.66
CA LEU A 23 -11.19 -0.72 -12.26
C LEU A 23 -10.29 -1.56 -11.32
N ASP A 24 -9.89 -2.77 -11.72
CA ASP A 24 -9.02 -3.62 -10.90
C ASP A 24 -7.61 -3.02 -10.75
N GLU A 25 -7.12 -2.35 -11.80
CA GLU A 25 -5.85 -1.64 -11.76
C GLU A 25 -5.91 -0.45 -10.82
N ILE A 26 -6.97 0.36 -10.91
CA ILE A 26 -7.22 1.49 -10.02
C ILE A 26 -7.32 1.03 -8.57
N VAL A 27 -8.07 -0.06 -8.31
CA VAL A 27 -8.23 -0.62 -6.95
C VAL A 27 -6.88 -1.09 -6.39
N ARG A 28 -6.06 -1.76 -7.20
CA ARG A 28 -4.73 -2.22 -6.76
C ARG A 28 -3.78 -1.07 -6.48
N ASP A 29 -3.78 -0.04 -7.32
CA ASP A 29 -2.96 1.15 -7.13
C ASP A 29 -3.40 1.95 -5.91
N GLY A 30 -4.72 2.11 -5.73
CA GLY A 30 -5.29 2.73 -4.53
C GLY A 30 -4.92 1.97 -3.27
N ALA A 31 -5.05 0.63 -3.27
CA ALA A 31 -4.67 -0.20 -2.13
C ALA A 31 -3.18 -0.06 -1.78
N ARG A 32 -2.30 -0.07 -2.79
CA ARG A 32 -0.85 0.13 -2.62
C ARG A 32 -0.55 1.50 -1.98
N GLN A 33 -1.15 2.57 -2.50
CA GLN A 33 -0.95 3.92 -1.98
C GLN A 33 -1.48 4.06 -0.56
N MET A 34 -2.66 3.49 -0.27
CA MET A 34 -3.29 3.54 1.05
C MET A 34 -2.45 2.81 2.09
N LEU A 35 -1.92 1.62 1.76
CA LEU A 35 -1.02 0.88 2.65
C LEU A 35 0.27 1.64 2.92
N ALA A 36 0.86 2.24 1.88
CA ALA A 36 2.07 3.06 2.04
C ALA A 36 1.82 4.27 2.95
N ALA A 37 0.71 4.99 2.75
CA ALA A 37 0.33 6.13 3.56
C ALA A 37 0.04 5.73 5.02
N ALA A 38 -0.69 4.64 5.23
CA ALA A 38 -1.00 4.11 6.56
C ALA A 38 0.27 3.74 7.33
N LEU A 39 1.20 3.01 6.71
CA LEU A 39 2.48 2.64 7.31
C LEU A 39 3.34 3.87 7.65
N GLN A 40 3.37 4.87 6.76
CA GLN A 40 4.09 6.12 7.04
C GLN A 40 3.50 6.85 8.24
N ALA A 41 2.18 6.93 8.34
CA ALA A 41 1.48 7.55 9.45
C ALA A 41 1.75 6.80 10.78
N GLU A 42 1.69 5.47 10.75
CA GLU A 42 1.96 4.62 11.92
C GLU A 42 3.39 4.78 12.42
N VAL A 43 4.39 4.74 11.52
CA VAL A 43 5.80 4.96 11.88
C VAL A 43 6.02 6.35 12.46
N ALA A 44 5.40 7.38 11.87
CA ALA A 44 5.51 8.75 12.37
C ALA A 44 4.90 8.89 13.77
N ALA A 45 3.71 8.31 13.99
CA ALA A 45 3.05 8.30 15.29
C ALA A 45 3.89 7.58 16.35
N TYR A 46 4.46 6.43 15.99
CA TYR A 46 5.34 5.67 16.88
C TYR A 46 6.58 6.50 17.26
N VAL A 47 7.32 7.04 16.29
CA VAL A 47 8.52 7.85 16.60
C VAL A 47 8.17 9.09 17.44
N ALA A 48 7.03 9.72 17.19
CA ALA A 48 6.58 10.87 17.97
C ALA A 48 6.25 10.50 19.43
N GLN A 49 5.62 9.34 19.65
CA GLN A 49 5.29 8.83 20.99
C GLN A 49 6.54 8.66 21.88
N PHE A 50 7.69 8.33 21.29
CA PHE A 50 8.95 8.08 22.00
C PHE A 50 9.94 9.24 21.87
N ALA A 51 9.50 10.43 21.44
CA ALA A 51 10.38 11.57 21.18
C ALA A 51 11.13 12.08 22.43
N ASP A 52 10.52 11.93 23.61
CA ASP A 52 11.09 12.39 24.90
C ASP A 52 11.99 11.35 25.57
N GLN A 53 12.11 10.15 24.99
CA GLN A 53 12.99 9.11 25.49
C GLN A 53 14.39 9.32 24.94
N LEU A 54 15.26 9.85 25.78
CA LEU A 54 16.64 10.19 25.46
C LEU A 54 17.63 9.31 26.24
N ASP A 55 18.80 9.04 25.65
CA ASP A 55 19.94 8.48 26.36
C ASP A 55 20.64 9.53 27.24
N GLU A 56 21.68 9.12 27.96
CA GLU A 56 22.50 9.99 28.82
C GLU A 56 23.19 11.14 28.05
N ASN A 57 23.34 10.99 26.73
CA ASN A 57 23.95 11.98 25.84
C ASN A 57 22.92 12.87 25.13
N GLY A 58 21.62 12.68 25.39
CA GLY A 58 20.53 13.44 24.78
C GLY A 58 20.07 12.94 23.41
N HIS A 59 20.47 11.75 22.96
CA HIS A 59 20.00 11.16 21.71
C HIS A 59 18.68 10.42 21.89
N ARG A 60 17.78 10.52 20.90
CA ARG A 60 16.53 9.76 20.89
C ARG A 60 16.81 8.27 20.84
N LEU A 61 16.17 7.53 21.74
CA LEU A 61 16.25 6.06 21.78
C LEU A 61 15.50 5.40 20.62
N VAL A 62 14.49 6.08 20.08
CA VAL A 62 13.68 5.58 18.95
C VAL A 62 13.79 6.54 17.77
N VAL A 63 14.30 6.02 16.66
CA VAL A 63 14.42 6.74 15.38
C VAL A 63 13.94 5.87 14.22
N ARG A 64 13.55 6.51 13.12
CA ARG A 64 13.16 5.81 11.91
C ARG A 64 14.40 5.28 11.17
N ASN A 65 14.44 3.96 10.95
CA ASN A 65 15.50 3.30 10.16
C ASN A 65 15.18 3.28 8.65
N GLY A 66 15.02 4.46 8.04
CA GLY A 66 14.84 4.59 6.59
C GLY A 66 13.67 3.78 6.00
N TYR A 67 13.93 3.14 4.86
CA TYR A 67 13.01 2.25 4.15
C TYR A 67 13.70 0.92 3.86
N ASN A 68 12.97 -0.19 4.00
CA ASN A 68 13.43 -1.51 3.58
C ASN A 68 13.18 -1.72 2.07
N GLN A 69 13.76 -2.79 1.52
CA GLN A 69 13.54 -3.20 0.14
C GLN A 69 12.04 -3.43 -0.15
N PRO A 70 11.55 -3.02 -1.34
CA PRO A 70 10.17 -3.26 -1.74
C PRO A 70 9.83 -4.76 -1.71
N ARG A 71 8.66 -5.10 -1.20
CA ARG A 71 8.17 -6.47 -1.11
C ARG A 71 6.75 -6.56 -1.65
N GLU A 72 6.46 -7.68 -2.28
CA GLU A 72 5.09 -7.98 -2.70
C GLU A 72 4.25 -8.43 -1.50
N VAL A 73 3.05 -7.88 -1.39
CA VAL A 73 2.06 -8.21 -0.35
C VAL A 73 0.78 -8.67 -1.03
N LEU A 74 0.19 -9.76 -0.52
CA LEU A 74 -1.12 -10.22 -0.95
C LEU A 74 -2.20 -9.47 -0.16
N THR A 75 -3.10 -8.79 -0.87
CA THR A 75 -4.26 -8.09 -0.30
C THR A 75 -5.55 -8.63 -0.92
N ALA A 76 -6.71 -8.17 -0.45
CA ALA A 76 -7.99 -8.45 -1.11
C ALA A 76 -8.05 -7.90 -2.55
N ALA A 77 -7.32 -6.83 -2.86
CA ALA A 77 -7.14 -6.30 -4.22
C ALA A 77 -6.14 -7.12 -5.08
N GLY A 78 -5.63 -8.23 -4.52
CA GLY A 78 -4.59 -9.05 -5.08
C GLY A 78 -3.18 -8.61 -4.67
N ARG A 79 -2.18 -9.09 -5.43
CA ARG A 79 -0.76 -8.84 -5.15
C ARG A 79 -0.35 -7.39 -5.49
N CYS A 80 0.10 -6.63 -4.51
CA CYS A 80 0.65 -5.29 -4.70
C CYS A 80 2.14 -5.27 -4.32
N ARG A 81 2.96 -4.61 -5.12
CA ARG A 81 4.42 -4.46 -4.88
C ARG A 81 4.77 -3.01 -4.60
#